data_AF-A0A3S0F5Q4-F1
#
_entry.id   AF-A0A3S0F5Q4-F1
#
_cell.length_a   1.000
_cell.length_b   1.000
_cell.length_c   1.000
_cell.angle_alpha   90.00
_cell.angle_beta   90.00
_cell.angle_gamma   90.00
#
_symmetry.space_group_name_H-M   'P 1'
#
loop_
_entity.id
_entity.type
_entity.pdbx_description
1 polymer ?
#
loop_
_entity_poly.entity_id
_entity_poly.type
_entity_poly.pdbx_seq_one_letter_code
_entity_poly.pdbx_strand_id
1 'polypeptide(L)' 'MTHKVFVERRSQGDYAVRRANSQRASSVAPTQAEAIAEAKRLNPDGPVLVERVRNTEIGKPDKWRKP' A
#
# COMPACT_ATOMS: atom_id res chain seq x y z
N MET A 1 10.48 -11.11 12.51
CA MET A 1 10.65 -9.79 11.88
C MET A 1 9.33 -9.42 11.22
N THR A 2 8.69 -8.33 11.63
CA THR A 2 7.43 -7.90 11.01
C THR A 2 7.73 -7.29 9.65
N HIS A 3 7.33 -7.99 8.58
CA HIS A 3 7.60 -7.55 7.22
C HIS A 3 6.74 -6.31 6.90
N LYS A 4 7.33 -5.28 6.30
CA LYS A 4 6.55 -4.11 5.84
C LYS A 4 5.69 -4.52 4.65
N VAL A 5 4.44 -4.05 4.65
CA VAL A 5 3.54 -4.16 3.51
C VAL A 5 3.28 -2.78 2.94
N PHE A 6 3.28 -2.70 1.61
CA PHE A 6 3.11 -1.49 0.84
C PHE A 6 1.81 -1.59 0.03
N VAL A 7 1.04 -0.51 0.03
CA VAL A 7 -0.13 -0.31 -0.81
C VAL A 7 0.20 0.77 -1.82
N GLU A 8 0.32 0.36 -3.08
CA GLU A 8 0.79 1.19 -4.21
C GLU A 8 -0.29 1.28 -5.28
N ARG A 9 -0.46 2.45 -5.90
CA ARG A 9 -1.36 2.62 -7.04
C ARG A 9 -0.66 2.16 -8.32
N ARG A 10 -1.37 1.40 -9.14
CA ARG A 10 -0.88 0.97 -10.45
C ARG A 10 -1.38 1.90 -11.55
N SER A 11 -0.73 1.85 -12.71
CA SER A 11 -1.06 2.65 -13.89
C SER A 11 -2.52 2.51 -14.35
N GLN A 12 -3.11 1.34 -14.16
CA GLN A 12 -4.51 1.05 -14.51
C GLN A 12 -5.54 1.57 -13.49
N GLY A 13 -5.09 2.20 -12.41
CA GLY A 13 -5.94 2.88 -11.42
C GLY A 13 -6.33 2.04 -10.20
N ASP A 14 -6.05 0.74 -10.19
CA ASP A 14 -6.20 -0.15 -9.04
C ASP A 14 -4.98 -0.06 -8.09
N TYR A 15 -5.03 -0.82 -6.98
CA TYR A 15 -4.02 -0.79 -5.93
C TYR A 15 -3.42 -2.19 -5.70
N ALA A 16 -2.11 -2.27 -5.65
CA ALA A 16 -1.37 -3.48 -5.32
C ALA A 16 -0.95 -3.49 -3.85
N VAL A 17 -1.07 -4.66 -3.23
CA VAL A 17 -0.49 -4.95 -1.91
C VAL A 17 0.79 -5.72 -2.12
N ARG A 18 1.93 -5.18 -1.68
CA ARG A 18 3.27 -5.78 -1.86
C ARG A 18 3.99 -5.93 -0.54
N ARG A 19 4.68 -7.05 -0.36
CA ARG A 19 5.68 -7.19 0.70
C ARG A 19 6.96 -6.46 0.31
N ALA A 20 7.70 -5.98 1.31
CA ALA A 20 9.03 -5.41 1.11
C ALA A 20 9.91 -6.33 0.23
N ASN A 21 10.60 -5.76 -0.76
CA ASN A 21 11.49 -6.46 -1.69
C ASN A 21 10.81 -7.52 -2.59
N SER A 22 9.47 -7.61 -2.61
CA SER A 22 8.74 -8.52 -3.49
C SER A 22 8.48 -7.89 -4.86
N GLN A 23 8.92 -8.54 -5.92
CA GLN A 23 8.57 -8.16 -7.29
C GLN A 23 7.11 -8.45 -7.64
N ARG A 24 6.45 -9.36 -6.89
CA ARG A 24 5.05 -9.76 -7.12
C ARG A 24 4.12 -9.11 -6.10
N ALA A 25 2.97 -8.63 -6.59
CA ALA A 25 1.85 -8.24 -5.74
C ALA A 25 1.32 -9.49 -5.01
N SER A 26 1.10 -9.36 -3.71
CA SER A 26 0.44 -10.38 -2.88
C SER A 26 -1.06 -10.35 -3.10
N SER A 27 -1.62 -9.17 -3.37
CA SER A 27 -3.02 -8.98 -3.76
C SER A 27 -3.19 -7.70 -4.58
N VAL A 28 -4.29 -7.59 -5.29
CA VAL A 28 -4.72 -6.39 -6.02
C VAL A 28 -6.17 -6.08 -5.66
N ALA A 29 -6.50 -4.81 -5.50
CA ALA A 29 -7.85 -4.36 -5.18
C ALA A 29 -8.22 -3.11 -5.98
N PRO A 30 -9.50 -2.96 -6.38
CA PRO A 30 -9.96 -1.82 -7.16
C PRO A 30 -9.87 -0.49 -6.40
N THR A 31 -9.94 -0.51 -5.06
CA THR A 31 -9.87 0.70 -4.23
C THR A 31 -8.73 0.67 -3.23
N GLN A 32 -8.26 1.86 -2.83
CA GLN A 32 -7.19 1.98 -1.83
C GLN A 32 -7.63 1.44 -0.46
N ALA A 33 -8.91 1.62 -0.11
CA ALA A 33 -9.47 1.15 1.15
C ALA A 33 -9.47 -0.39 1.22
N GLU A 34 -9.88 -1.06 0.15
CA GLU A 34 -9.83 -2.52 0.05
C GLU A 34 -8.39 -3.06 0.09
N ALA A 35 -7.46 -2.40 -0.61
CA ALA A 35 -6.04 -2.78 -0.54
C ALA A 35 -5.46 -2.61 0.86
N ILE A 36 -5.86 -1.59 1.62
CA ILE A 36 -5.46 -1.41 3.03
C ILE A 36 -6.05 -2.52 3.90
N ALA A 37 -7.32 -2.88 3.72
CA ALA A 37 -7.95 -3.95 4.46
C ALA A 37 -7.23 -5.28 4.24
N GLU A 38 -6.88 -5.58 2.99
CA GLU A 38 -6.11 -6.77 2.65
C GLU A 38 -4.67 -6.73 3.18
N ALA A 39 -4.02 -5.57 3.14
CA ALA A 39 -2.71 -5.38 3.75
C ALA A 39 -2.72 -5.63 5.27
N LYS A 40 -3.77 -5.17 5.98
CA LYS A 40 -3.96 -5.43 7.41
C LYS A 40 -4.25 -6.91 7.69
N ARG A 41 -4.98 -7.60 6.83
CA ARG A 41 -5.18 -9.06 6.94
C ARG A 41 -3.89 -9.85 6.74
N LEU A 42 -3.07 -9.46 5.76
CA LEU A 42 -1.81 -10.12 5.43
C LEU A 42 -0.69 -9.82 6.43
N ASN A 43 -0.81 -8.72 7.18
CA ASN A 43 0.20 -8.24 8.12
C ASN A 43 -0.45 -7.63 9.36
N PRO A 44 -1.10 -8.45 10.21
CA PRO A 44 -1.91 -7.96 11.34
C PRO A 44 -1.08 -7.17 12.36
N ASP A 45 0.15 -7.59 12.62
CA ASP A 45 1.02 -6.98 13.64
C ASP A 45 2.07 -6.03 13.05
N GLY A 46 2.07 -5.87 11.73
CA GLY A 46 3.15 -5.19 11.01
C GLY A 46 2.74 -3.88 10.36
N PRO A 47 3.74 -3.05 10.01
CA PRO A 47 3.48 -1.76 9.40
C PRO A 47 2.90 -1.92 7.98
N VAL A 48 1.76 -1.26 7.76
CA VAL A 48 1.18 -1.02 6.45
C VAL A 48 1.51 0.40 6.03
N LEU A 49 2.13 0.56 4.86
CA LEU A 49 2.55 1.83 4.28
C LEU A 49 1.75 2.06 3.01
N VAL A 50 1.08 3.20 2.91
CA VAL A 50 0.18 3.51 1.79
C VAL A 50 0.72 4.68 0.99
N GLU A 51 0.78 4.54 -0.33
CA GLU A 51 1.19 5.59 -1.25
C GLU A 51 0.21 6.78 -1.23
N ARG A 52 0.74 8.00 -1.19
CA ARG A 52 -0.05 9.22 -1.29
C ARG A 52 -0.27 9.61 -2.74
N VAL A 53 -1.40 9.20 -3.30
CA VAL A 53 -1.77 9.43 -4.71
C VAL A 53 -2.11 10.87 -5.09
N ARG A 54 -2.13 11.83 -4.15
CA ARG A 54 -2.44 13.25 -4.43
C ARG A 54 -1.23 14.13 -4.11
N ASN A 55 -0.98 15.11 -4.98
CA ASN A 55 -0.03 16.18 -4.72
C ASN A 55 -0.72 17.29 -3.90
N THR A 56 -0.18 17.56 -2.73
CA THR A 56 -0.58 18.60 -1.77
C THR A 56 0.70 19.21 -1.20
N GLU A 57 0.63 20.39 -0.58
CA GLU A 57 1.81 21.00 0.06
C GLU A 57 2.50 20.08 1.08
N ILE A 58 1.70 19.25 1.79
CA ILE A 58 2.17 18.37 2.86
C ILE A 58 2.40 16.93 2.36
N GLY A 59 1.91 16.56 1.18
CA GLY A 59 1.83 15.17 0.74
C GLY A 59 1.96 14.98 -0.75
N LYS A 60 2.82 14.05 -1.14
CA LYS A 60 3.20 13.75 -2.51
C LYS A 60 3.38 12.23 -2.65
N PRO A 61 3.29 11.64 -3.86
CA PRO A 61 3.43 10.19 -4.09
C PRO A 61 4.70 9.55 -3.53
N ASP A 62 5.78 10.32 -3.36
CA ASP A 62 7.03 9.87 -2.72
C ASP A 62 6.93 9.75 -1.18
N LYS A 63 5.81 10.13 -0.56
CA LYS A 63 5.58 10.08 0.88
C LYS A 63 4.55 9.01 1.24
N TRP A 64 4.95 8.10 2.11
CA TRP A 64 4.08 7.04 2.63
C TRP A 64 3.25 7.51 3.83
N ARG A 65 1.96 7.19 3.86
CA ARG A 65 1.12 7.37 5.06
C ARG A 65 0.94 6.06 5.80
N LYS A 66 0.82 6.13 7.13
CA LYS A 66 0.30 5.03 7.95
C LYS A 66 -1.23 5.13 7.97
N PRO A 67 -1.97 4.06 7.64
CA PRO A 67 -3.43 4.04 7.63
C PRO A 67 -4.04 3.89 9.03
#